data_AF-A0A7V0V7F3-F1
#
_entry.id   AF-A0A7V0V7F3-F1
#
_cell.length_a   1.000
_cell.length_b   1.000
_cell.length_c   1.000
_cell.angle_alpha   90.00
_cell.angle_beta   90.00
_cell.angle_gamma   90.00
#
_symmetry.space_group_name_H-M   'P 1'
#
loop_
_entity.id
_entity.type
_entity.pdbx_description
1 polymer ?
#
loop_
_entity_poly.entity_id
_entity_poly.type
_entity_poly.pdbx_seq_one_letter_code
_entity_poly.pdbx_strand_id
1 'polypeptide(L)'
;HEVCDGRLVALGGGGYQIYYVVPRAWSLLSASLTTTELGDSIPGSWQEMCYNLSHTECPSRLRDEKQTVAKFQIGSIKEKTEATVLDVKKKLFPFFGL
;
A
#
# COMPACT_ATOMS: atom_id res chain seq x y z
N HIS A 1 18.86 4.16 5.13
CA HIS A 1 19.89 4.49 6.13
C HIS A 1 21.26 4.79 5.52
N GLU A 2 21.67 4.11 4.45
CA GLU A 2 23.01 4.23 3.86
C GLU A 2 23.43 5.66 3.47
N VAL A 3 22.49 6.50 3.04
CA VAL A 3 22.79 7.90 2.62
C VAL A 3 22.58 8.94 3.74
N CYS A 4 22.13 8.52 4.93
CA CYS A 4 21.81 9.40 6.06
C CYS A 4 22.59 9.04 7.33
N ASP A 5 23.72 8.35 7.21
CA ASP A 5 24.53 7.84 8.34
C ASP A 5 23.70 7.08 9.39
N GLY A 6 22.74 6.26 8.96
CA GLY A 6 21.89 5.53 9.90
C GLY A 6 20.84 6.36 10.63
N ARG A 7 20.74 7.67 10.39
CA ARG A 7 19.69 8.51 10.98
C ARG A 7 18.37 8.36 10.23
N LEU A 8 17.27 8.30 10.98
CA LEU A 8 15.91 8.24 10.44
C LEU A 8 14.97 9.10 11.28
N VAL A 9 14.12 9.85 10.60
CA VAL A 9 13.00 10.57 11.19
C VAL A 9 11.74 9.93 10.63
N ALA A 10 10.94 9.32 11.50
CA ALA A 10 9.69 8.68 11.12
C ALA A 10 8.52 9.56 11.60
N LEU A 11 7.72 10.03 10.66
CA LEU A 11 6.51 10.80 10.93
C LEU A 11 5.30 10.00 10.49
N GLY A 12 4.17 10.24 11.15
CA GLY A 12 2.90 9.68 10.71
C GLY A 12 2.29 10.44 9.54
N GLY A 13 1.05 10.05 9.22
CA GLY A 13 0.28 10.59 8.11
C GLY A 13 -1.03 9.83 7.98
N GLY A 14 -1.70 9.99 6.83
CA GLY A 14 -2.93 9.27 6.54
C GLY A 14 -2.70 7.77 6.34
N GLY A 15 -3.64 6.97 6.82
CA GLY A 15 -3.70 5.53 6.61
C GLY A 15 -5.11 5.04 6.92
N TYR A 16 -5.82 4.56 5.90
CA TYR A 16 -7.27 4.33 6.01
C TYR A 16 -7.62 2.86 6.28
N GLN A 17 -6.67 1.96 6.05
CA GLN A 17 -6.77 0.55 6.40
C GLN A 17 -6.24 0.34 7.82
N ILE A 18 -6.99 0.88 8.80
CA ILE A 18 -6.55 1.04 10.19
C ILE A 18 -6.32 -0.28 10.95
N TYR A 19 -6.94 -1.37 10.48
CA TYR A 19 -6.75 -2.72 11.04
C TYR A 19 -5.83 -3.59 10.18
N TYR A 20 -5.82 -3.39 8.86
CA TYR A 20 -5.08 -4.26 7.95
C TYR A 20 -3.66 -3.80 7.67
N VAL A 21 -3.42 -2.50 7.50
CA VAL A 21 -2.14 -2.01 6.97
C VAL A 21 -1.40 -1.17 7.99
N VAL A 22 -2.09 -0.22 8.62
CA VAL A 22 -1.47 0.74 9.54
C VAL A 22 -0.70 0.02 10.67
N PRO A 23 -1.27 -0.95 11.38
CA PRO A 23 -0.58 -1.59 12.50
C PRO A 23 0.67 -2.35 12.03
N ARG A 24 0.57 -3.11 10.92
CA ARG A 24 1.70 -3.87 10.36
C ARG A 24 2.86 -2.96 9.93
N ALA A 25 2.55 -1.88 9.20
CA ALA A 25 3.55 -0.93 8.72
C ALA A 25 4.30 -0.30 9.89
N TRP A 26 3.59 0.14 10.93
CA TRP A 26 4.20 0.75 12.11
C TRP A 26 4.97 -0.25 12.98
N SER A 27 4.52 -1.50 13.10
CA SER A 27 5.28 -2.56 13.78
C SER A 27 6.62 -2.82 13.09
N LEU A 28 6.62 -2.95 11.76
CA LEU A 28 7.83 -3.17 10.98
C LEU A 28 8.79 -1.97 11.04
N LEU A 29 8.26 -0.74 10.95
CA LEU A 29 9.05 0.48 11.11
C LEU A 29 9.69 0.56 12.51
N SER A 30 8.90 0.30 13.55
CA SER A 30 9.39 0.34 14.93
C SER A 30 10.50 -0.68 15.16
N ALA A 31 10.35 -1.89 14.63
CA ALA A 31 11.39 -2.91 14.68
C ALA A 31 12.68 -2.49 13.96
N SER A 32 12.56 -1.76 12.85
CA SER A 32 13.74 -1.20 12.16
C SER A 32 14.46 -0.14 12.99
N LEU A 33 13.73 0.66 13.77
CA LEU A 33 14.30 1.67 14.66
C LEU A 33 15.00 1.04 15.87
N THR A 34 14.46 -0.05 16.40
CA THR A 34 15.05 -0.77 17.55
C THR A 34 16.03 -1.87 17.14
N THR A 35 16.34 -1.99 15.84
CA THR A 35 17.19 -3.07 15.29
C THR A 35 16.74 -4.46 15.76
N THR A 36 15.42 -4.65 15.87
CA THR A 36 14.81 -5.91 16.33
C THR A 36 14.37 -6.73 15.13
N GLU A 37 14.73 -8.01 15.11
CA GLU A 37 14.22 -8.92 14.10
C GLU A 37 12.80 -9.37 14.48
N LEU A 38 11.83 -9.01 13.64
CA LEU A 38 10.48 -9.53 13.75
C LEU A 38 10.28 -10.71 12.80
N GLY A 39 9.75 -11.80 13.35
CA GLY A 39 9.14 -12.87 12.57
C GLY A 39 7.99 -12.36 11.71
N ASP A 40 7.33 -13.26 10.97
CA ASP A 40 6.23 -12.85 10.09
C ASP A 40 4.85 -13.05 10.69
N SER A 41 4.71 -13.92 11.69
CA SER A 41 3.42 -14.20 12.34
C SER A 41 2.96 -13.04 13.22
N ILE A 42 1.70 -12.67 13.10
CA ILE A 42 1.04 -11.71 13.99
C ILE A 42 0.49 -12.46 15.22
N PRO A 43 0.72 -11.98 16.46
CA PRO A 43 0.24 -12.65 17.67
C PRO A 43 -1.28 -12.90 17.66
N GLY A 44 -1.71 -14.11 18.07
CA GLY A 44 -3.13 -14.48 18.11
C GLY A 44 -3.97 -13.55 19.00
N SER A 45 -3.43 -13.10 20.13
CA SER A 45 -4.09 -12.14 21.02
C SER A 45 -4.39 -10.79 20.33
N TRP A 46 -3.54 -10.36 19.40
CA TRP A 46 -3.79 -9.17 18.60
C TRP A 46 -4.85 -9.43 17.53
N GLN A 47 -4.84 -10.61 16.91
CA GLN A 47 -5.87 -10.99 15.92
C GLN A 47 -7.26 -11.02 16.55
N GLU A 48 -7.38 -11.59 17.75
CA GLU A 48 -8.63 -11.60 18.53
C GLU A 48 -9.12 -10.18 18.86
N MET A 49 -8.22 -9.33 19.36
CA MET A 49 -8.54 -7.91 19.63
C MET A 49 -9.01 -7.20 18.35
N CYS A 50 -8.28 -7.38 17.25
CA CYS A 50 -8.56 -6.76 15.98
C CYS A 50 -9.92 -7.22 15.42
N TYR A 51 -10.25 -8.51 15.53
CA TYR A 51 -11.56 -9.03 15.15
C TYR A 51 -12.68 -8.40 15.99
N ASN A 52 -12.50 -8.32 17.31
CA ASN A 52 -13.50 -7.73 18.21
C ASN A 52 -13.78 -6.25 17.90
N LEU A 53 -12.79 -5.51 17.41
CA LEU A 53 -12.95 -4.09 17.07
C LEU A 53 -13.47 -3.88 15.64
N SER A 54 -12.94 -4.65 14.67
CA SER A 54 -13.23 -4.46 13.25
C SER A 54 -14.43 -5.26 12.74
N HIS A 55 -14.80 -6.33 13.43
CA HIS A 55 -15.77 -7.34 12.99
C HIS A 55 -15.42 -7.94 11.61
N THR A 56 -14.13 -7.97 11.27
CA THR A 56 -13.59 -8.48 10.00
C THR A 56 -12.36 -9.35 10.25
N GLU A 57 -12.04 -10.24 9.31
CA GLU A 57 -10.86 -11.11 9.43
C GLU A 57 -9.57 -10.31 9.39
N CYS A 58 -8.81 -10.32 10.48
CA CYS A 58 -7.57 -9.55 10.57
C CYS A 58 -6.37 -10.30 9.94
N PRO A 59 -5.36 -9.57 9.47
CA PRO A 59 -4.19 -10.20 8.86
C PRO A 59 -3.46 -11.08 9.88
N SER A 60 -2.98 -12.23 9.40
CA SER A 60 -2.19 -13.17 10.21
C SER A 60 -0.68 -13.01 10.04
N ARG A 61 -0.26 -12.24 9.03
CA ARG A 61 1.15 -12.03 8.66
C ARG A 61 1.51 -10.56 8.58
N LEU A 62 2.73 -10.21 8.98
CA LEU A 62 3.25 -8.85 8.94
C LEU A 62 3.57 -8.42 7.51
N ARG A 63 4.15 -9.30 6.69
CA ARG A 63 4.58 -8.97 5.33
C ARG A 63 3.60 -9.54 4.31
N ASP A 64 3.33 -8.74 3.28
CA ASP A 64 2.55 -9.20 2.14
C ASP A 64 3.35 -10.24 1.35
N GLU A 65 2.64 -11.15 0.69
CA GLU A 65 3.28 -12.07 -0.25
C GLU A 65 3.92 -11.27 -1.39
N LYS A 66 5.08 -11.72 -1.86
CA LYS A 66 5.71 -11.12 -3.04
C LYS A 66 4.74 -11.27 -4.22
N GLN A 67 4.08 -10.17 -4.57
CA GLN A 67 3.35 -10.12 -5.82
C GLN A 67 4.38 -10.20 -6.94
N THR A 68 4.35 -11.31 -7.69
CA THR A 68 4.98 -11.33 -9.00
C THR A 68 4.15 -10.40 -9.84
N VAL A 69 4.57 -9.15 -9.93
CA VAL A 69 3.97 -8.21 -10.85
C VAL A 69 4.24 -8.81 -12.22
N ALA A 70 3.28 -9.55 -12.78
CA ALA A 70 3.34 -10.02 -14.15
C ALA A 70 3.68 -8.77 -14.95
N LYS A 71 4.86 -8.76 -15.60
CA LYS A 71 5.38 -7.61 -16.37
C LYS A 71 4.18 -6.97 -17.05
N PHE A 72 3.72 -5.86 -16.50
CA PHE A 72 2.50 -5.21 -16.98
C PHE A 72 2.72 -5.03 -18.48
N GLN A 73 1.74 -5.41 -19.31
CA GLN A 73 1.79 -5.10 -20.73
C GLN A 73 1.64 -3.57 -20.86
N ILE A 74 2.72 -2.84 -20.60
CA ILE A 74 2.80 -1.38 -20.65
C ILE A 74 2.31 -0.89 -22.03
N GLY A 75 2.52 -1.68 -23.09
CA GLY A 75 1.98 -1.41 -24.43
C GLY A 75 0.45 -1.35 -24.49
N SER A 76 -0.24 -2.36 -23.92
CA SER A 76 -1.71 -2.48 -23.94
C SER A 76 -2.41 -1.36 -23.17
N ILE A 77 -1.81 -0.89 -22.07
CA ILE A 77 -2.38 0.21 -21.26
C ILE A 77 -2.20 1.56 -21.96
N LYS A 78 -1.06 1.78 -22.63
CA LYS A 78 -0.81 3.03 -23.36
C LYS A 78 -1.82 3.20 -24.51
N GLU A 79 -2.02 2.15 -25.31
CA GLU A 79 -2.98 2.15 -26.42
C GLU A 79 -4.43 2.39 -25.94
N LYS A 80 -4.85 1.73 -24.84
CA LYS A 80 -6.19 1.93 -24.26
C LYS A 80 -6.37 3.33 -23.66
N THR A 81 -5.32 3.88 -23.05
CA THR A 81 -5.34 5.24 -22.50
C THR A 81 -5.44 6.27 -23.62
N GLU A 82 -4.64 6.12 -24.69
CA GLU A 82 -4.68 7.00 -25.85
C GLU A 82 -6.05 6.97 -26.56
N ALA A 83 -6.64 5.78 -26.72
CA ALA A 83 -7.97 5.63 -27.29
C ALA A 83 -9.05 6.33 -26.43
N THR A 84 -8.95 6.20 -25.09
CA THR A 84 -9.88 6.85 -24.16
C THR A 84 -9.73 8.38 -24.20
N VAL A 85 -8.49 8.89 -24.24
CA VAL A 85 -8.23 10.33 -24.38
C VAL A 85 -8.80 10.86 -25.70
N LEU A 86 -8.64 10.14 -26.81
CA LEU A 86 -9.21 10.51 -28.11
C LEU A 86 -10.75 10.53 -28.09
N ASP A 87 -11.39 9.55 -27.45
CA ASP A 87 -12.85 9.51 -27.31
C ASP A 87 -13.40 10.67 -26.47
N VAL A 88 -12.75 10.96 -25.33
CA VAL A 88 -13.08 12.10 -24.48
C VAL A 88 -12.90 13.41 -25.24
N LYS A 89 -11.80 13.57 -25.98
CA LYS A 89 -11.59 14.74 -26.85
C LYS A 89 -12.71 14.86 -27.88
N LYS A 90 -13.04 13.82 -28.63
CA LYS A 90 -14.14 13.87 -29.63
C LYS A 90 -15.49 14.28 -29.03
N LYS A 91 -15.79 13.83 -27.81
CA LYS A 91 -17.06 14.14 -27.13
C LYS A 91 -17.10 15.54 -26.53
N LEU A 92 -15.96 16.06 -26.05
CA LEU A 92 -15.90 17.35 -25.37
C LEU A 92 -15.52 18.51 -26.30
N PHE A 93 -14.71 18.27 -27.35
CA PHE A 93 -14.26 19.31 -28.29
C PHE A 93 -15.39 20.10 -28.96
N PRO A 94 -16.54 19.52 -29.36
CA PRO A 94 -17.63 20.27 -29.97
C PRO A 94 -18.28 21.30 -29.04
N PHE A 95 -18.09 21.18 -27.72
CA PHE A 95 -18.78 22.00 -26.71
C PHE A 95 -17.87 23.00 -26.00
N PHE A 96 -16.55 22.80 -25.98
CA PHE A 96 -15.61 23.60 -25.17
C PHE A 96 -14.37 24.08 -25.94
N GLY A 97 -14.52 24.41 -27.23
CA GLY A 97 -13.43 24.80 -28.14
C GLY A 97 -12.25 25.53 -27.48
N LEU A 98 -11.13 24.82 -27.38
CA LEU A 98 -9.79 25.32 -27.03
C LEU A 98 -8.82 24.84 -28.11
#